data_AF-A0A1G4Z598-F1
#
_entry.id   AF-A0A1G4Z598-F1
#
_cell.length_a   1.000
_cell.length_b   1.000
_cell.length_c   1.000
_cell.angle_alpha   90.00
_cell.angle_beta   90.00
_cell.angle_gamma   90.00
#
_symmetry.space_group_name_H-M   'P 1'
#
loop_
_entity.id
_entity.type
_entity.pdbx_description
1 polymer ?
#
loop_
_entity_poly.entity_id
_entity_poly.type
_entity_poly.pdbx_seq_one_letter_code
_entity_poly.pdbx_strand_id
1 'polypeptide(L)'
;MYKRWRNLASIIIALMYSAGCAGCAIAESETQQSVIELGLARPATSREAVWIQVHAGALPRGTEIRVSTGEGVLLGTVSPFGGPQGPEAVTYTIPLPQTAIINNRVQLRLEVDEPGAPVRAPRPGEVESVNLIYVPISH
;
A
#
# COMPACT_ATOMS: atom_id res chain seq x y z
N MET A 1 -74.31 -55.81 -3.32
CA MET A 1 -74.34 -55.19 -4.66
C MET A 1 -73.38 -54.01 -4.70
N TYR A 2 -72.64 -53.87 -5.80
CA TYR A 2 -71.71 -52.79 -6.23
C TYR A 2 -70.31 -52.63 -5.60
N LYS A 3 -69.42 -53.46 -6.16
CA LYS A 3 -68.02 -53.27 -6.58
C LYS A 3 -67.58 -51.81 -6.86
N ARG A 4 -66.42 -51.40 -6.35
CA ARG A 4 -65.51 -50.48 -7.07
C ARG A 4 -64.04 -50.77 -6.73
N TRP A 5 -63.30 -51.07 -7.80
CA TRP A 5 -61.90 -51.51 -7.84
C TRP A 5 -60.99 -50.35 -8.30
N ARG A 6 -59.68 -50.58 -8.09
CA ARG A 6 -58.48 -49.93 -8.66
C ARG A 6 -58.02 -48.66 -7.95
N ASN A 7 -56.92 -48.70 -7.20
CA ASN A 7 -55.50 -48.95 -7.53
C ASN A 7 -54.78 -47.69 -8.02
N LEU A 8 -53.81 -47.29 -7.20
CA LEU A 8 -52.41 -46.96 -7.53
C LEU A 8 -52.11 -45.82 -8.51
N ALA A 9 -51.41 -44.79 -8.02
CA ALA A 9 -50.22 -44.17 -8.62
C ALA A 9 -49.87 -42.90 -7.83
N SER A 10 -48.80 -42.93 -7.03
CA SER A 10 -47.52 -42.28 -7.38
C SER A 10 -47.56 -40.76 -7.30
N ILE A 11 -47.04 -40.16 -6.22
CA ILE A 11 -46.26 -38.93 -6.35
C ILE A 11 -44.96 -39.06 -5.54
N ILE A 12 -43.90 -38.81 -6.28
CA ILE A 12 -42.49 -39.05 -6.05
C ILE A 12 -41.93 -38.14 -4.95
N ILE A 13 -41.06 -38.73 -4.14
CA ILE A 13 -40.19 -38.11 -3.15
C ILE A 13 -39.17 -37.22 -3.89
N ALA A 14 -39.13 -35.92 -3.58
CA ALA A 14 -38.00 -35.05 -3.92
C ALA A 14 -37.34 -34.63 -2.61
N LEU A 15 -36.35 -35.44 -2.21
CA LEU A 15 -35.54 -35.28 -1.02
C LEU A 15 -34.60 -34.07 -1.20
N MET A 16 -34.72 -33.10 -0.30
CA MET A 16 -33.72 -32.06 -0.09
C MET A 16 -32.34 -32.67 0.17
N TYR A 17 -31.33 -32.28 -0.61
CA TYR A 17 -29.92 -32.47 -0.25
C TYR A 17 -29.14 -31.22 -0.67
N SER A 18 -29.18 -30.22 0.20
CA SER A 18 -28.29 -29.06 0.18
C SER A 18 -27.09 -29.36 1.06
N ALA A 19 -25.98 -29.78 0.47
CA ALA A 19 -24.69 -29.83 1.13
C ALA A 19 -23.57 -29.82 0.08
N GLY A 20 -22.79 -28.75 0.04
CA GLY A 20 -21.66 -28.63 -0.87
C GLY A 20 -20.95 -27.31 -0.71
N CYS A 21 -20.41 -27.07 0.49
CA CYS A 21 -19.50 -25.97 0.78
C CYS A 21 -18.29 -26.03 -0.17
N ALA A 22 -18.14 -25.02 -1.02
CA ALA A 22 -16.88 -24.68 -1.66
C ALA A 22 -16.74 -23.17 -1.67
N GLY A 23 -16.73 -22.58 -0.47
CA GLY A 23 -16.18 -21.25 -0.29
C GLY A 23 -14.67 -21.35 -0.51
N CYS A 24 -14.22 -21.12 -1.74
CA CYS A 24 -12.85 -20.67 -1.96
C CYS A 24 -12.75 -19.27 -1.36
N ALA A 25 -12.43 -19.19 -0.08
CA ALA A 25 -11.82 -18.00 0.47
C ALA A 25 -10.48 -17.86 -0.24
N ILE A 26 -10.47 -17.09 -1.34
CA ILE A 26 -9.24 -16.48 -1.81
C ILE A 26 -8.84 -15.58 -0.64
N ALA A 27 -7.89 -16.06 0.16
CA ALA A 27 -7.12 -15.19 1.02
C ALA A 27 -6.39 -14.25 0.07
N GLU A 28 -7.07 -13.15 -0.25
CA GLU A 28 -6.44 -11.96 -0.79
C GLU A 28 -5.44 -11.60 0.31
N SER A 29 -4.20 -12.05 0.11
CA SER A 29 -3.08 -11.61 0.94
C SER A 29 -3.03 -10.12 0.69
N GLU A 30 -3.71 -9.39 1.56
CA GLU A 30 -3.66 -7.97 1.73
C GLU A 30 -2.18 -7.67 1.92
N THR A 31 -1.49 -7.47 0.80
CA THR A 31 -0.17 -6.87 0.78
C THR A 31 -0.48 -5.56 1.46
N GLN A 32 -0.07 -5.42 2.71
CA GLN A 32 -0.44 -4.30 3.55
C GLN A 32 0.22 -3.07 2.90
N GLN A 33 -0.47 -2.50 1.92
CA GLN A 33 0.07 -1.45 1.07
C GLN A 33 0.27 -0.26 1.99
N SER A 34 1.53 0.12 2.22
CA SER A 34 1.85 1.26 3.09
C SER A 34 1.61 2.55 2.31
N VAL A 35 0.34 2.83 2.02
CA VAL A 35 -0.11 4.10 1.49
C VAL A 35 -0.38 5.02 2.68
N ILE A 36 0.35 6.12 2.74
CA ILE A 36 0.17 7.17 3.73
C ILE A 36 -0.36 8.43 3.05
N GLU A 37 -1.19 9.17 3.75
CA GLU A 37 -1.67 10.49 3.30
C GLU A 37 -0.99 11.59 4.12
N LEU A 38 -0.39 12.55 3.44
CA LEU A 38 0.23 13.72 4.05
C LEU A 38 -0.52 14.98 3.62
N GLY A 39 -0.94 15.78 4.60
CA GLY A 39 -1.53 17.09 4.37
C GLY A 39 -0.46 18.18 4.29
N LEU A 40 -0.59 19.08 3.34
CA LEU A 40 0.18 20.31 3.34
C LEU A 40 -0.43 21.29 4.35
N ALA A 41 0.41 21.85 5.23
CA ALA A 41 -0.02 22.87 6.19
C ALA A 41 -0.64 24.12 5.52
N ARG A 42 -0.20 24.44 4.29
CA ARG A 42 -0.75 25.49 3.44
C ARG A 42 -0.45 25.19 1.97
N PRO A 43 -1.12 25.83 1.00
CA PRO A 43 -0.66 25.78 -0.39
C PRO A 43 0.78 26.33 -0.51
N ALA A 44 1.59 25.73 -1.37
CA ALA A 44 2.89 26.28 -1.74
C ALA A 44 2.70 27.57 -2.54
N THR A 45 3.54 28.57 -2.28
CA THR A 45 3.52 29.81 -3.06
C THR A 45 4.23 29.63 -4.41
N SER A 46 4.13 30.60 -5.30
CA SER A 46 4.87 30.60 -6.58
C SER A 46 6.39 30.66 -6.44
N ARG A 47 6.91 30.92 -5.23
CA ARG A 47 8.36 30.97 -4.92
C ARG A 47 8.83 29.75 -4.12
N GLU A 48 8.01 28.72 -4.01
CA GLU A 48 8.30 27.53 -3.23
C GLU A 48 8.00 26.27 -4.04
N ALA A 49 8.85 25.27 -3.86
CA ALA A 49 8.56 23.88 -4.20
C ALA A 49 8.22 23.09 -2.94
N VAL A 50 7.42 22.03 -3.08
CA VAL A 50 7.19 21.06 -1.99
C VAL A 50 8.08 19.86 -2.23
N TRP A 51 8.81 19.45 -1.22
CA TRP A 51 9.68 18.27 -1.27
C TRP A 51 9.24 17.29 -0.18
N ILE A 52 9.38 16.00 -0.48
CA ILE A 52 9.22 14.93 0.50
C ILE A 52 10.54 14.83 1.27
N GLN A 53 10.47 14.83 2.59
CA GLN A 53 11.60 14.54 3.47
C GLN A 53 11.36 13.19 4.12
N VAL A 54 12.25 12.23 3.88
CA VAL A 54 12.21 10.88 4.45
C VAL A 54 13.35 10.75 5.45
N HIS A 55 13.04 10.44 6.70
CA HIS A 55 14.03 9.98 7.67
C HIS A 55 14.04 8.46 7.66
N ALA A 56 15.13 7.89 7.13
CA ALA A 56 15.26 6.46 6.97
C ALA A 56 16.35 5.92 7.89
N GLY A 57 16.02 4.86 8.63
CA GLY A 57 17.01 4.13 9.42
C GLY A 57 17.91 3.28 8.54
N ALA A 58 18.85 2.58 9.18
CA ALA A 58 19.80 1.73 8.47
C ALA A 58 19.08 0.58 7.75
N LEU A 59 19.34 0.42 6.45
CA LEU A 59 18.90 -0.73 5.68
C LEU A 59 20.06 -1.67 5.33
N PRO A 60 19.77 -2.97 5.10
CA PRO A 60 20.74 -3.88 4.53
C PRO A 60 21.29 -3.35 3.20
N ARG A 61 22.52 -3.78 2.88
CA ARG A 61 23.17 -3.32 1.65
C ARG A 61 22.40 -3.80 0.43
N GLY A 62 22.15 -2.88 -0.51
CA GLY A 62 21.37 -3.15 -1.73
C GLY A 62 19.86 -3.04 -1.55
N THR A 63 19.38 -2.79 -0.33
CA THR A 63 17.96 -2.52 -0.05
C THR A 63 17.65 -1.03 -0.26
N GLU A 64 16.50 -0.75 -0.87
CA GLU A 64 16.03 0.61 -1.11
C GLU A 64 14.59 0.79 -0.63
N ILE A 65 14.26 2.00 -0.16
CA ILE A 65 12.88 2.43 0.03
C ILE A 65 12.45 3.17 -1.25
N ARG A 66 11.48 2.62 -1.94
CA ARG A 66 10.80 3.22 -3.09
C ARG A 66 9.69 4.12 -2.59
N VAL A 67 9.71 5.37 -3.02
CA VAL A 67 8.67 6.37 -2.71
C VAL A 67 7.92 6.67 -3.99
N SER A 68 6.64 6.34 -4.01
CA SER A 68 5.76 6.51 -5.16
C SER A 68 4.52 7.31 -4.77
N THR A 69 3.76 7.80 -5.75
CA THR A 69 2.39 8.26 -5.51
C THR A 69 1.50 7.09 -5.06
N GLY A 70 0.31 7.38 -4.52
CA GLY A 70 -0.69 6.35 -4.17
C GLY A 70 -1.00 5.40 -5.34
N GLU A 71 -1.03 5.96 -6.55
CA GLU A 71 -1.23 5.26 -7.84
C GLU A 71 0.01 4.47 -8.34
N GLY A 72 1.12 4.51 -7.61
CA GLY A 72 2.32 3.73 -7.92
C GLY A 72 3.32 4.41 -8.88
N VAL A 73 3.17 5.71 -9.17
CA VAL A 73 4.16 6.44 -9.97
C VAL A 73 5.38 6.73 -9.12
N LEU A 74 6.55 6.21 -9.51
CA LEU A 74 7.80 6.38 -8.75
C LEU A 74 8.23 7.85 -8.72
N LEU A 75 8.42 8.38 -7.52
CA LEU A 75 8.95 9.74 -7.28
C LEU A 75 10.45 9.72 -7.01
N GLY A 76 10.93 8.68 -6.32
CA GLY A 76 12.36 8.49 -6.04
C GLY A 76 12.62 7.26 -5.18
N THR A 77 13.90 6.97 -4.97
CA THR A 77 14.37 5.91 -4.07
C THR A 77 15.28 6.48 -2.98
N VAL A 78 15.25 5.83 -1.83
CA VAL A 78 16.06 6.16 -0.65
C VAL A 78 16.86 4.93 -0.29
N SER A 79 18.19 5.02 -0.38
CA SER A 79 19.10 3.90 -0.15
C SER A 79 20.02 4.21 1.03
N PRO A 80 19.53 4.06 2.28
CA PRO A 80 20.30 4.28 3.50
C PRO A 80 21.20 3.08 3.76
N PHE A 81 22.34 3.06 3.09
CA PHE A 81 23.36 2.06 3.37
C PHE A 81 23.96 2.34 4.75
N GLY A 82 23.89 1.36 5.64
CA GLY A 82 24.50 1.44 6.97
C GLY A 82 25.98 1.84 6.88
N GLY A 83 26.31 3.01 7.41
CA GLY A 83 27.70 3.41 7.61
C GLY A 83 28.34 2.60 8.74
N PRO A 84 29.67 2.38 8.73
CA PRO A 84 30.38 1.64 9.80
C PRO A 84 30.38 2.34 11.18
N GLN A 85 29.63 3.44 11.37
CA GLN A 85 29.60 4.25 12.58
C GLN A 85 28.16 4.75 12.86
N GLY A 86 27.30 3.89 13.41
CA GLY A 86 26.13 4.31 14.21
C GLY A 86 24.75 4.00 13.63
N PRO A 87 23.72 3.86 14.49
CA PRO A 87 22.33 3.54 14.14
C PRO A 87 21.47 4.77 13.77
N GLU A 88 22.08 5.91 13.43
CA GLU A 88 21.33 7.17 13.26
C GLU A 88 20.64 7.23 11.90
N ALA A 89 19.34 7.54 11.90
CA ALA A 89 18.59 7.70 10.67
C ALA A 89 19.11 8.89 9.84
N VAL A 90 19.07 8.71 8.51
CA VAL A 90 19.54 9.69 7.55
C VAL A 90 18.35 10.36 6.86
N THR A 91 18.44 11.67 6.70
CA THR A 91 17.45 12.47 5.99
C THR A 91 17.71 12.46 4.48
N TYR A 92 16.68 12.09 3.72
CA TYR A 92 16.65 12.17 2.27
C TYR A 92 15.55 13.11 1.83
N THR A 93 15.76 13.76 0.69
CA THR A 93 14.73 14.63 0.11
C THR A 93 14.44 14.25 -1.34
N ILE A 94 13.16 14.17 -1.67
CA ILE A 94 12.67 13.84 -3.02
C ILE A 94 11.78 14.99 -3.50
N PRO A 95 12.05 15.60 -4.67
CA PRO A 95 11.16 16.61 -5.24
C PRO A 95 9.75 16.05 -5.44
N LEU A 96 8.72 16.77 -4.97
CA LEU A 96 7.32 16.40 -5.19
C LEU A 96 6.75 17.18 -6.38
N PRO A 97 6.37 16.52 -7.49
CA PRO A 97 5.67 17.18 -8.58
C PRO A 97 4.36 17.81 -8.09
N GLN A 98 4.05 19.03 -8.53
CA GLN A 98 2.79 19.71 -8.16
C GLN A 98 1.55 18.90 -8.55
N THR A 99 1.63 18.12 -9.62
CA THR A 99 0.54 17.25 -10.10
C THR A 99 0.18 16.12 -9.13
N ALA A 100 1.07 15.77 -8.20
CA ALA A 100 0.80 14.77 -7.17
C ALA A 100 0.06 15.35 -5.95
N ILE A 101 -0.09 16.68 -5.87
CA ILE A 101 -0.79 17.36 -4.76
C ILE A 101 -2.24 17.61 -5.19
N ILE A 102 -3.17 16.91 -4.54
CA ILE A 102 -4.61 17.02 -4.80
C ILE A 102 -5.30 17.49 -3.52
N ASN A 103 -6.06 18.58 -3.59
CA ASN A 103 -6.77 19.14 -2.43
C ASN A 103 -5.86 19.35 -1.20
N ASN A 104 -4.66 19.91 -1.41
CA ASN A 104 -3.64 20.12 -0.37
C ASN A 104 -3.19 18.84 0.34
N ARG A 105 -3.33 17.69 -0.31
CA ARG A 105 -2.91 16.38 0.20
C ARG A 105 -2.09 15.65 -0.85
N VAL A 106 -1.25 14.74 -0.39
CA VAL A 106 -0.53 13.80 -1.22
C VAL A 106 -0.67 12.41 -0.62
N GLN A 107 -0.96 11.44 -1.47
CA GLN A 107 -0.89 10.02 -1.11
C GLN A 107 0.44 9.47 -1.58
N LEU A 108 1.20 8.90 -0.66
CA LEU A 108 2.50 8.30 -0.92
C LEU A 108 2.44 6.82 -0.59
N ARG A 109 2.99 6.01 -1.49
CA ARG A 109 3.22 4.59 -1.28
C ARG A 109 4.69 4.38 -0.97
N LEU A 110 4.97 3.75 0.16
CA LEU A 110 6.32 3.37 0.58
C LEU A 110 6.48 1.87 0.48
N GLU A 111 7.54 1.44 -0.20
CA GLU A 111 7.86 0.04 -0.42
C GLU A 111 9.36 -0.18 -0.22
N VAL A 112 9.72 -1.29 0.42
CA VAL A 112 11.10 -1.73 0.57
C VAL A 112 11.39 -2.79 -0.50
N ASP A 113 12.37 -2.50 -1.33
CA ASP A 113 12.88 -3.36 -2.39
C ASP A 113 14.22 -3.94 -1.93
N GLU A 114 14.25 -5.26 -1.68
CA GLU A 114 15.42 -5.98 -1.19
C GLU A 114 15.85 -7.03 -2.21
N PRO A 115 17.15 -7.12 -2.56
CA PRO A 115 17.62 -8.06 -3.57
C PRO A 115 17.24 -9.52 -3.25
N GLY A 116 16.50 -10.16 -4.16
CA GLY A 116 16.11 -11.56 -4.02
C GLY A 116 14.91 -11.80 -3.09
N ALA A 117 14.28 -10.75 -2.56
CA ALA A 117 13.08 -10.85 -1.75
C ALA A 117 11.88 -10.16 -2.44
N PRO A 118 10.63 -10.57 -2.15
CA PRO A 118 9.46 -9.83 -2.58
C PRO A 118 9.43 -8.42 -1.99
N VAL A 119 8.96 -7.46 -2.80
CA VAL A 119 8.70 -6.08 -2.34
C VAL A 119 7.68 -6.09 -1.20
N ARG A 120 7.92 -5.27 -0.17
CA ARG A 120 7.11 -5.25 1.05
C ARG A 120 6.96 -3.84 1.62
N ALA A 121 6.05 -3.65 2.58
CA ALA A 121 5.99 -2.41 3.35
C ALA A 121 7.25 -2.21 4.22
N PRO A 122 7.61 -0.95 4.55
CA PRO A 122 8.62 -0.66 5.57
C PRO A 122 8.23 -1.20 6.94
N ARG A 123 9.22 -1.71 7.68
CA ARG A 123 9.10 -2.12 9.09
C ARG A 123 9.41 -0.93 10.00
N PRO A 124 8.98 -0.98 11.28
CA PRO A 124 9.38 0.01 12.27
C PRO A 124 10.90 0.18 12.30
N GLY A 125 11.37 1.43 12.24
CA GLY A 125 12.80 1.77 12.22
C GLY A 125 13.43 1.83 10.83
N GLU A 126 12.81 1.25 9.79
CA GLU A 126 13.30 1.42 8.40
C GLU A 126 12.93 2.82 7.87
N VAL A 127 11.72 3.28 8.19
CA VAL A 127 11.27 4.66 7.97
C VAL A 127 10.82 5.21 9.32
N GLU A 128 11.50 6.24 9.82
CA GLU A 128 11.17 6.88 11.09
C GLU A 128 10.13 7.99 10.92
N SER A 129 10.23 8.76 9.84
CA SER A 129 9.22 9.76 9.49
C SER A 129 9.23 10.12 8.01
N VAL A 130 8.08 10.61 7.54
CA VAL A 130 7.92 11.21 6.21
C VAL A 130 7.19 12.54 6.39
N ASN A 131 7.83 13.63 5.96
CA ASN A 131 7.32 14.99 6.10
C ASN A 131 7.27 15.68 4.74
N LEU A 132 6.48 16.75 4.65
CA LEU A 132 6.50 17.68 3.52
C LEU A 132 7.18 18.98 3.94
N ILE A 133 8.17 19.42 3.15
CA ILE A 133 8.92 20.65 3.40
C ILE A 133 8.75 21.61 2.22
N TYR A 134 8.79 22.91 2.52
CA TYR A 134 8.78 23.97 1.50
C TYR A 134 10.22 24.39 1.24
N VAL A 135 10.65 24.31 -0.01
CA VAL A 135 11.99 24.70 -0.45
C VAL A 135 11.85 25.97 -1.30
N PRO A 136 12.52 27.08 -0.92
CA PRO A 136 12.54 28.28 -1.75
C PRO A 136 13.13 27.98 -3.13
N ILE A 137 12.50 28.49 -4.18
CA ILE A 137 13.04 28.44 -5.55
C ILE A 137 13.43 29.85 -5.99
N SER A 138 14.62 29.96 -6.58
CA SER A 138 15.07 31.20 -7.22
C SER A 138 14.68 31.16 -8.69
N HIS A 139 14.16 32.28 -9.19
CA HIS A 139 13.88 32.52 -10.60
C HIS A 139 15.02 33.31 -11.24
#